data_AF-A0A919W2I5-F1
#
_entry.id   AF-A0A919W2I5-F1
#
_cell.length_a   1.000
_cell.length_b   1.000
_cell.length_c   1.000
_cell.angle_alpha   90.00
_cell.angle_beta   90.00
_cell.angle_gamma   90.00
#
_symmetry.space_group_name_H-M   'P 1'
#
loop_
_entity.id
_entity.type
_entity.pdbx_description
1 polymer ?
#
loop_
_entity_poly.entity_id
_entity_poly.type
_entity_poly.pdbx_seq_one_letter_code
_entity_poly.pdbx_strand_id
1 'polypeptide(L)'
;MPDDTGDGDRLPAGGLAGRLAGIRSAMSSTIIPYEDGPLIVRGDFEIVTPDGAPIEAGRATVALCRCGKSAIKPFCDGTHKVINFRAGTDRVTPPPR
;
A
#
# COMPACT_ATOMS: atom_id res chain seq x y z
N MET A 1 26.18 10.60 65.07
CA MET A 1 27.45 10.76 64.34
C MET A 1 28.18 9.43 64.41
N PRO A 2 27.85 8.54 63.46
CA PRO A 2 28.80 8.18 62.41
C PRO A 2 28.27 8.46 60.98
N ASP A 3 29.22 8.92 60.17
CA ASP A 3 29.47 8.83 58.73
C ASP A 3 28.38 8.40 57.73
N ASP A 4 28.00 9.40 56.92
CA ASP A 4 27.66 9.31 55.50
C ASP A 4 28.68 8.44 54.74
N THR A 5 28.27 7.25 54.28
CA THR A 5 28.92 6.57 53.15
C THR A 5 27.83 6.21 52.14
N GLY A 6 27.81 6.94 51.04
CA GLY A 6 26.99 6.58 49.90
C GLY A 6 27.55 5.36 49.19
N ASP A 7 26.67 4.51 48.69
CA ASP A 7 26.95 3.72 47.50
C ASP A 7 25.69 3.69 46.65
N GLY A 8 25.80 4.35 45.49
CA GLY A 8 24.73 4.53 44.54
C GLY A 8 24.41 3.21 43.86
N ASP A 9 23.34 2.56 44.32
CA ASP A 9 22.75 1.42 43.63
C ASP A 9 22.07 1.90 42.34
N ARG A 10 22.89 1.95 41.29
CA ARG A 10 22.53 2.29 39.93
C ARG A 10 21.75 1.12 39.34
N LEU A 11 20.46 1.03 39.68
CA LEU A 11 19.52 0.14 38.99
C LEU A 11 19.48 0.52 37.51
N PRO A 12 19.79 -0.40 36.56
CA PRO A 12 19.45 -0.15 35.16
C PRO A 12 17.92 -0.21 35.05
N ALA A 13 17.32 0.88 34.57
CA ALA A 13 15.94 0.91 34.09
C ALA A 13 15.81 0.03 32.84
N GLY A 14 15.83 -1.29 33.03
CA GLY A 14 15.51 -2.31 32.02
C GLY A 14 14.01 -2.44 31.86
N GLY A 15 13.33 -1.35 31.52
CA GLY A 15 11.93 -1.37 31.12
C GLY A 15 11.82 -1.80 29.67
N LEU A 16 12.06 -3.08 29.35
CA LEU A 16 11.76 -3.64 28.04
C LEU A 16 10.25 -3.86 27.85
N ALA A 17 9.42 -2.91 28.29
CA ALA A 17 8.11 -2.71 27.73
C ALA A 17 8.30 -1.94 26.42
N GLY A 18 8.93 -2.63 25.45
CA GLY A 18 8.91 -2.22 24.06
C GLY A 18 7.44 -2.04 23.70
N ARG A 19 7.05 -0.76 23.63
CA ARG A 19 5.71 -0.31 23.25
C ARG A 19 5.30 -1.18 22.10
N LEU A 20 4.22 -1.94 22.29
CA LEU A 20 3.53 -2.68 21.25
C LEU A 20 3.55 -1.78 20.01
N ALA A 21 4.46 -2.09 19.08
CA ALA A 21 4.52 -1.43 17.80
C ALA A 21 3.15 -1.75 17.23
N GLY A 22 2.27 -0.75 17.29
CA GLY A 22 0.85 -0.93 17.12
C GLY A 22 0.67 -1.80 15.89
N ILE A 23 -0.11 -2.88 16.04
CA ILE A 23 -0.75 -3.51 14.90
C ILE A 23 -1.26 -2.36 14.03
N ARG A 24 -0.59 -2.09 12.90
CA ARG A 24 -1.01 -1.01 12.01
C ARG A 24 -2.46 -1.35 11.72
N SER A 25 -3.36 -0.45 12.12
CA SER A 25 -4.81 -0.61 11.98
C SER A 25 -5.07 -1.26 10.62
N ALA A 26 -5.84 -2.34 10.56
CA ALA A 26 -6.03 -3.10 9.33
C ALA A 26 -6.45 -2.16 8.19
N MET A 27 -5.48 -1.77 7.36
CA MET A 27 -5.64 -0.84 6.26
C MET A 27 -6.45 -1.58 5.20
N SER A 28 -7.76 -1.35 5.18
CA SER A 28 -8.65 -2.05 4.24
C SER A 28 -8.55 -1.40 2.87
N SER A 29 -7.60 -1.84 2.06
CA SER A 29 -7.59 -1.54 0.63
C SER A 29 -8.39 -2.59 -0.13
N THR A 30 -9.11 -2.17 -1.16
CA THR A 30 -9.77 -3.08 -2.11
C THR A 30 -9.25 -2.79 -3.51
N ILE A 31 -8.96 -3.84 -4.27
CA ILE A 31 -8.56 -3.77 -5.68
C ILE A 31 -9.61 -4.52 -6.50
N ILE A 32 -10.25 -3.82 -7.43
CA ILE A 32 -11.35 -4.35 -8.25
C ILE A 32 -10.94 -4.29 -9.72
N PRO A 33 -10.76 -5.43 -10.41
CA PRO A 33 -10.58 -5.44 -11.86
C PRO A 33 -11.90 -5.12 -12.55
N TYR A 34 -11.90 -4.13 -13.45
CA TYR A 34 -13.03 -3.88 -14.35
C TYR A 34 -12.85 -4.62 -15.65
N GLU A 35 -13.91 -5.25 -16.16
CA GLU A 35 -13.92 -5.92 -17.46
C GLU A 35 -13.42 -4.96 -18.53
N ASP A 36 -12.43 -5.41 -19.32
CA ASP A 36 -11.81 -4.62 -20.39
C ASP A 36 -11.23 -3.26 -19.96
N GLY A 37 -11.05 -3.10 -18.65
CA GLY A 37 -10.80 -1.83 -18.02
C GLY A 37 -9.65 -1.84 -17.00
N PRO A 38 -9.53 -0.77 -16.21
CA PRO A 38 -8.48 -0.58 -15.23
C PRO A 38 -8.66 -1.45 -13.97
N LEU A 39 -7.67 -1.38 -13.08
CA LEU A 39 -7.83 -1.81 -11.68
C LEU A 39 -8.28 -0.61 -10.86
N ILE A 40 -9.42 -0.72 -10.17
CA ILE A 40 -9.89 0.31 -9.23
C ILE A 40 -9.36 -0.02 -7.84
N VAL A 41 -8.52 0.86 -7.30
CA VAL A 41 -7.99 0.74 -5.94
C VAL A 41 -8.74 1.73 -5.05
N ARG A 42 -9.19 1.27 -3.88
CA ARG A 42 -9.91 2.09 -2.88
C ARG A 42 -9.34 1.86 -1.49
N GLY A 43 -9.41 2.89 -0.64
CA GLY A 43 -9.07 2.81 0.79
C GLY A 43 -7.70 3.39 1.09
N ASP A 44 -7.09 2.91 2.17
CA ASP A 44 -5.77 3.35 2.60
C ASP A 44 -4.70 2.53 1.86
N PHE A 45 -4.04 3.16 0.89
CA PHE A 45 -2.97 2.55 0.08
C PHE A 45 -1.87 3.55 -0.24
N GLU A 46 -0.68 3.03 -0.51
CA GLU A 46 0.46 3.76 -1.04
C GLU A 46 0.81 3.21 -2.42
N ILE A 47 1.21 4.09 -3.34
CA ILE A 47 1.78 3.71 -4.63
C ILE A 47 3.26 4.10 -4.55
N VAL A 48 4.14 3.14 -4.79
CA VAL A 48 5.59 3.36 -4.74
C VAL A 48 6.26 2.83 -5.99
N THR A 49 7.38 3.45 -6.36
CA THR A 49 8.31 2.91 -7.34
C THR A 49 9.13 1.74 -6.75
N PRO A 50 9.86 0.95 -7.57
CA PRO A 50 10.68 -0.16 -7.05
C PRO A 50 11.76 0.25 -6.05
N ASP A 51 12.25 1.49 -6.13
CA ASP A 51 13.21 2.11 -5.19
C ASP A 51 12.52 2.72 -3.95
N GLY A 52 11.19 2.64 -3.86
CA GLY A 52 10.41 3.07 -2.70
C GLY A 52 9.96 4.54 -2.74
N ALA A 53 10.22 5.27 -3.82
CA ALA A 53 9.74 6.65 -3.95
C ALA A 53 8.21 6.70 -4.10
N PRO A 54 7.51 7.59 -3.39
CA PRO A 54 6.05 7.67 -3.46
C PRO A 54 5.57 8.25 -4.80
N ILE A 55 4.45 7.72 -5.28
CA ILE A 55 3.68 8.27 -6.39
C ILE A 55 2.38 8.83 -5.83
N GLU A 56 2.16 10.14 -5.99
CA GLU A 56 0.98 10.84 -5.49
C GLU A 56 -0.32 10.27 -6.08
N ALA A 57 -1.13 9.63 -5.24
CA ALA A 57 -2.43 9.09 -5.65
C ALA A 57 -3.51 10.18 -5.80
N GLY A 58 -3.36 11.30 -5.09
CA GLY A 58 -4.26 12.46 -5.11
C GLY A 58 -5.67 12.23 -4.56
N ARG A 59 -6.04 11.00 -4.21
CA ARG A 59 -7.38 10.62 -3.73
C ARG A 59 -7.40 9.20 -3.15
N ALA A 60 -8.37 8.92 -2.29
CA ALA A 60 -8.62 7.59 -1.70
C ALA A 60 -9.16 6.53 -2.70
N THR A 61 -9.33 6.88 -3.98
CA THR A 61 -9.74 5.94 -5.03
C THR A 61 -9.05 6.27 -6.34
N VAL A 62 -8.28 5.35 -6.89
CA VAL A 62 -7.57 5.53 -8.16
C VAL A 62 -7.90 4.43 -9.16
N ALA A 63 -7.68 4.72 -10.43
CA ALA A 63 -7.74 3.74 -11.52
C ALA A 63 -6.33 3.52 -12.04
N LEU A 64 -5.81 2.30 -11.88
CA LEU A 64 -4.49 1.90 -12.38
C LEU A 64 -4.61 1.27 -13.76
N CYS A 65 -3.62 1.57 -14.61
CA CYS A 65 -3.55 1.06 -15.96
C CYS A 65 -3.33 -0.46 -15.94
N ARG A 66 -4.26 -1.20 -16.55
CA ARG A 66 -4.15 -2.64 -16.80
C ARG A 66 -3.78 -2.97 -18.25
N CYS A 67 -4.09 -2.07 -19.19
CA CYS A 67 -3.90 -2.29 -20.62
C CYS A 67 -2.48 -2.00 -21.16
N GLY A 68 -1.60 -1.42 -20.34
CA GLY A 68 -0.22 -1.09 -20.70
C GLY A 68 -0.02 0.12 -21.62
N LYS A 69 -1.08 0.74 -22.16
CA LYS A 69 -0.98 1.81 -23.18
C LYS A 69 -1.26 3.23 -22.68
N SER A 70 -1.62 3.43 -21.42
CA SER A 70 -1.83 4.78 -20.88
C SER A 70 -0.59 5.67 -21.02
N ALA A 71 -0.78 6.96 -21.29
CA ALA A 71 0.25 7.99 -21.30
C ALA A 71 0.62 8.51 -19.88
N ILE A 72 -0.24 8.27 -18.87
CA ILE A 72 -0.06 8.78 -17.49
C ILE A 72 0.18 7.65 -16.48
N LYS A 73 0.96 6.64 -16.86
CA LYS A 73 1.25 5.49 -15.98
C LYS A 73 1.79 5.97 -14.62
N PRO A 74 1.41 5.29 -13.51
CA PRO A 74 0.66 4.04 -13.43
C PRO A 74 -0.86 4.17 -13.57
N PHE A 75 -1.38 5.38 -13.77
CA PHE A 75 -2.82 5.64 -13.82
C PHE A 75 -3.45 5.30 -15.18
N CYS A 76 -4.76 5.12 -15.18
CA CYS A 76 -5.55 4.93 -16.38
C CYS A 76 -6.11 6.26 -16.90
N ASP A 77 -5.89 6.56 -18.19
CA ASP A 77 -6.44 7.72 -18.92
C ASP A 77 -7.61 7.37 -19.86
N GLY A 78 -8.05 6.11 -19.88
CA GLY A 78 -9.11 5.66 -20.79
C GLY A 78 -8.62 5.07 -22.12
N THR A 79 -7.31 5.03 -22.38
CA THR A 79 -6.73 4.42 -23.60
C THR A 79 -7.22 2.99 -23.85
N HIS A 80 -7.53 2.23 -22.78
CA HIS A 80 -8.08 0.87 -22.88
C HIS A 80 -9.34 0.79 -23.77
N LYS A 81 -10.18 1.84 -23.78
CA LYS A 81 -11.37 1.91 -24.63
C LYS A 81 -11.01 2.10 -26.11
N VAL A 82 -10.01 2.91 -26.38
CA VAL A 82 -9.60 3.26 -27.76
C VAL A 82 -8.93 2.07 -28.44
N ILE A 83 -8.15 1.29 -27.70
CA ILE A 83 -7.43 0.12 -28.23
C ILE A 83 -8.22 -1.18 -28.14
N ASN A 84 -9.48 -1.13 -27.70
CA ASN A 84 -10.32 -2.31 -27.43
C ASN A 84 -9.59 -3.38 -26.59
N PHE A 85 -8.99 -2.96 -25.47
CA PHE A 85 -8.36 -3.89 -24.54
C PHE A 85 -9.38 -4.92 -24.07
N ARG A 86 -9.03 -6.22 -24.08
CA ARG A 86 -9.88 -7.31 -23.61
C ARG A 86 -9.25 -8.05 -22.44
N ALA A 87 -9.94 -8.11 -21.32
CA ALA A 87 -9.55 -8.89 -20.15
C ALA A 87 -10.70 -9.07 -19.16
N GLY A 88 -10.92 -10.32 -18.74
CA GLY A 88 -11.91 -10.67 -17.72
C GLY A 88 -11.59 -10.11 -16.31
N THR A 89 -12.50 -10.37 -15.37
CA THR A 89 -12.44 -9.84 -13.99
C THR A 89 -12.25 -10.92 -12.93
N ASP A 90 -12.22 -12.19 -13.31
CA ASP A 90 -12.24 -13.33 -12.41
C ASP A 90 -10.94 -14.13 -12.41
N ARG A 91 -10.85 -15.13 -11.53
CA ARG A 91 -9.72 -16.08 -11.48
C ARG A 91 -9.85 -17.21 -12.51
N VAL A 92 -11.00 -17.36 -13.19
CA VAL A 92 -11.33 -18.51 -14.05
C VAL A 92 -11.97 -18.05 -15.37
N THR A 93 -11.19 -17.42 -16.24
CA THR A 93 -11.54 -17.46 -17.67
C THR A 93 -10.26 -17.67 -18.50
N PRO A 94 -10.04 -18.87 -19.07
CA PRO A 94 -9.02 -19.06 -20.11
C PRO A 94 -9.39 -18.20 -21.32
N PRO A 95 -8.42 -17.65 -22.07
CA PRO A 95 -8.72 -16.78 -23.22
C PRO A 95 -9.54 -17.53 -24.28
N PRO A 96 -10.43 -16.84 -25.02
CA PRO A 96 -10.96 -17.42 -26.25
C PRO A 96 -9.79 -17.74 -27.19
N ARG A 97 -9.81 -18.94 -27.79
CA ARG A 97 -8.82 -19.40 -28.78
C ARG A 97 -8.79 -18.50 -30.00
#